data_AF-A0A2T6SXU9-F1
#
_entry.id   AF-A0A2T6SXU9-F1
#
_cell.length_a   1.000
_cell.length_b   1.000
_cell.length_c   1.000
_cell.angle_alpha   90.00
_cell.angle_beta   90.00
_cell.angle_gamma   90.00
#
_symmetry.space_group_name_H-M   'P 1'
#
loop_
_entity.id
_entity.type
_entity.pdbx_description
1 polymer ?
#
loop_
_entity_poly.entity_id
_entity_poly.type
_entity_poly.pdbx_seq_one_letter_code
_entity_poly.pdbx_strand_id
1 'polypeptide(L)'
;IGINLLREGLDLPEVSLVAIMDADKEGFLRSETSLIQTMGRAARNANGKVLLYAKKTTQSMQKAFEITSYRRAKQEEFNKIHNITPKTVTRALEEELKLRDDEIKIAKALKKDKMPKSEREKIIKELDKKMRECAKNLDFEEAMRLRDEIAQLRTL
;
A
#
# COMPACT_ATOMS: atom_id res chain seq x y z
N ILE A 1 -8.71 5.09 -5.23
CA ILE A 1 -9.88 4.24 -4.88
C ILE A 1 -9.68 2.90 -5.57
N GLY A 2 -9.17 1.90 -4.85
CA GLY A 2 -8.91 0.57 -5.41
C GLY A 2 -10.19 -0.26 -5.38
N ILE A 3 -10.70 -0.62 -6.55
CA ILE A 3 -11.97 -1.38 -6.68
C ILE A 3 -11.78 -2.84 -6.23
N ASN A 4 -10.55 -3.37 -6.30
CA ASN A 4 -10.27 -4.74 -5.90
C ASN A 4 -8.88 -4.89 -5.27
N LEU A 5 -8.84 -5.06 -3.94
CA LEU A 5 -7.63 -5.40 -3.18
C LEU A 5 -7.32 -6.92 -3.23
N LEU A 6 -8.08 -7.68 -4.04
CA LEU A 6 -7.95 -9.13 -4.22
C LEU A 6 -6.91 -9.54 -5.27
N ARG A 7 -5.99 -8.64 -5.64
CA ARG A 7 -4.88 -9.04 -6.52
C ARG A 7 -3.95 -10.01 -5.79
N GLU A 8 -3.58 -11.10 -6.45
CA GLU A 8 -2.47 -11.95 -6.02
C GLU A 8 -1.21 -11.08 -5.84
N GLY A 9 -0.41 -11.37 -4.80
CA GLY A 9 0.85 -10.68 -4.55
C GLY A 9 0.79 -9.35 -3.78
N LEU A 10 -0.39 -8.86 -3.37
CA LEU A 10 -0.47 -7.69 -2.47
C LEU A 10 -0.16 -8.10 -1.01
N ASP A 11 1.12 -8.32 -0.73
CA ASP A 11 1.64 -8.64 0.60
C ASP A 11 2.49 -7.47 1.11
N LEU A 12 1.87 -6.60 1.90
CA LEU A 12 2.43 -5.34 2.40
C LEU A 12 2.45 -5.36 3.93
N PRO A 13 3.57 -5.74 4.58
CA PRO A 13 3.65 -5.78 6.03
C PRO A 13 3.50 -4.41 6.70
N GLU A 14 3.67 -3.32 5.95
CA GLU A 14 3.52 -1.94 6.40
C GLU A 14 2.05 -1.55 6.62
N VAL A 15 1.10 -2.28 6.04
CA VAL A 15 -0.33 -1.99 6.15
C VAL A 15 -0.86 -2.42 7.52
N SER A 16 -1.15 -1.45 8.38
CA SER A 16 -1.78 -1.69 9.69
C SER A 16 -3.29 -1.55 9.69
N LEU A 17 -3.90 -0.95 8.66
CA LEU A 17 -5.33 -0.67 8.61
C LEU A 17 -5.91 -0.94 7.22
N VAL A 18 -6.97 -1.74 7.19
CA VAL A 18 -7.80 -1.95 5.99
C VAL A 18 -9.20 -1.41 6.26
N ALA A 19 -9.65 -0.45 5.44
CA ALA A 19 -11.00 0.08 5.52
C ALA A 19 -11.83 -0.42 4.32
N ILE A 20 -12.94 -1.09 4.59
CA ILE A 20 -13.88 -1.60 3.59
C ILE A 20 -15.12 -0.70 3.61
N MET A 21 -15.23 0.15 2.59
CA MET A 21 -16.40 1.00 2.38
C MET A 21 -17.56 0.18 1.81
N ASP A 22 -18.80 0.55 2.16
CA ASP A 22 -20.01 -0.12 1.68
C ASP A 22 -19.96 -1.65 1.89
N ALA A 23 -19.58 -2.06 3.09
CA ALA A 23 -19.35 -3.47 3.42
C ALA A 23 -20.65 -4.30 3.40
N ASP A 24 -21.81 -3.65 3.53
CA ASP A 24 -23.14 -4.26 3.49
C ASP A 24 -23.75 -4.37 2.08
N LYS A 25 -23.05 -3.87 1.05
CA LYS A 25 -23.46 -4.02 -0.34
C LYS A 25 -23.04 -5.38 -0.86
N GLU A 26 -23.89 -6.38 -0.61
CA GLU A 26 -23.66 -7.74 -1.10
C GLU A 26 -23.46 -7.80 -2.62
N GLY A 27 -22.76 -8.84 -3.06
CA GLY A 27 -22.29 -9.02 -4.42
C GLY A 27 -20.90 -9.62 -4.42
N PHE A 28 -20.27 -9.73 -5.60
CA PHE A 28 -18.98 -10.40 -5.75
C PHE A 28 -17.92 -9.86 -4.76
N LEU A 29 -17.73 -8.54 -4.68
CA LEU A 29 -16.70 -7.89 -3.86
C LEU A 29 -16.98 -7.89 -2.35
N ARG A 30 -18.18 -8.27 -1.92
CA ARG A 30 -18.60 -8.33 -0.50
C ARG A 30 -19.14 -9.70 -0.11
N SER A 31 -18.85 -10.71 -0.94
CA SER A 31 -19.03 -12.11 -0.58
C SER A 31 -18.15 -12.46 0.62
N GLU A 32 -18.55 -13.49 1.35
CA GLU A 32 -17.80 -14.06 2.48
C GLU A 32 -16.31 -14.24 2.15
N THR A 33 -16.01 -14.88 1.01
CA THR A 33 -14.63 -15.13 0.56
C THR A 33 -13.87 -13.85 0.27
N SER A 34 -14.50 -12.88 -0.38
CA SER A 34 -13.88 -11.59 -0.70
C SER A 34 -13.60 -10.75 0.55
N LEU A 35 -14.52 -10.75 1.52
CA LEU A 35 -14.33 -10.08 2.80
C LEU A 35 -13.16 -10.70 3.56
N ILE A 36 -13.10 -12.03 3.67
CA ILE A 36 -12.00 -12.73 4.34
C ILE A 36 -10.66 -12.42 3.69
N GLN A 37 -10.58 -12.46 2.36
CA GLN A 37 -9.35 -12.15 1.63
C GLN A 37 -8.93 -10.69 1.81
N THR A 38 -9.88 -9.75 1.77
CA THR A 38 -9.60 -8.33 1.97
C THR A 38 -9.12 -8.05 3.40
N MET A 39 -9.76 -8.65 4.40
CA MET A 39 -9.35 -8.57 5.81
C MET A 39 -7.95 -9.16 6.04
N GLY A 40 -7.63 -10.26 5.35
CA GLY A 40 -6.34 -10.93 5.43
C GLY A 40 -5.15 -10.03 5.07
N ARG A 41 -5.36 -8.95 4.31
CA ARG A 41 -4.31 -7.97 4.00
C ARG A 41 -3.77 -7.28 5.25
N ALA A 42 -4.59 -7.09 6.29
CA ALA A 42 -4.15 -6.51 7.56
C ALA A 42 -3.37 -7.50 8.44
N ALA A 43 -3.46 -8.82 8.17
CA ALA A 43 -2.91 -9.85 9.04
C ALA A 43 -1.37 -9.96 9.01
N ARG A 44 -0.71 -9.20 8.13
CA ARG A 44 0.75 -9.14 8.01
C ARG A 44 1.41 -8.17 8.97
N ASN A 45 0.63 -7.35 9.64
CA ASN A 45 1.08 -6.38 10.62
C ASN A 45 0.60 -6.79 12.03
N ALA A 46 1.48 -6.72 13.02
CA ALA A 46 1.14 -7.03 14.42
C ALA A 46 0.01 -6.13 14.96
N ASN A 47 -0.12 -4.91 14.44
CA ASN A 47 -1.18 -3.95 14.77
C ASN A 47 -2.29 -3.91 13.72
N GLY A 48 -2.41 -4.96 12.88
CA GLY A 48 -3.40 -5.07 11.83
C GLY A 48 -4.83 -4.92 12.34
N LYS A 49 -5.56 -3.97 11.76
CA LYS A 49 -6.98 -3.69 12.03
C LYS A 49 -7.78 -3.62 10.74
N VAL A 50 -9.04 -4.01 10.81
CA VAL A 50 -9.99 -3.88 9.70
C VAL A 50 -11.22 -3.11 10.18
N LEU A 51 -11.64 -2.11 9.42
CA LEU A 51 -12.87 -1.36 9.64
C LEU A 51 -13.84 -1.63 8.48
N LEU A 52 -15.05 -2.09 8.80
CA LEU A 52 -16.11 -2.30 7.83
C LEU A 52 -17.16 -1.20 8.03
N TYR A 53 -17.30 -0.32 7.04
CA TYR A 53 -18.33 0.71 7.03
C TYR A 53 -19.59 0.15 6.37
N ALA A 54 -20.65 -0.01 7.15
CA ALA A 54 -21.90 -0.63 6.75
C ALA A 54 -23.07 0.00 7.50
N LYS A 55 -24.27 -0.03 6.90
CA LYS A 55 -25.51 0.34 7.61
C LYS A 55 -26.09 -0.83 8.39
N LYS A 56 -25.83 -2.07 7.95
CA LYS A 56 -26.30 -3.31 8.59
C LYS A 56 -25.26 -4.41 8.50
N THR A 57 -25.28 -5.35 9.43
CA THR A 57 -24.47 -6.57 9.33
C THR A 57 -25.15 -7.56 8.39
N THR A 58 -24.46 -7.98 7.33
CA THR A 58 -24.96 -8.99 6.40
C THR A 58 -24.54 -10.40 6.82
N GLN A 59 -25.14 -11.44 6.21
CA GLN A 59 -24.75 -12.82 6.49
C GLN A 59 -23.30 -13.10 6.06
N SER A 60 -22.87 -12.53 4.93
CA SER A 60 -21.48 -12.62 4.47
C SER A 60 -20.49 -12.01 5.47
N MET A 61 -20.84 -10.86 6.06
CA MET A 61 -20.02 -10.22 7.11
C MET A 61 -19.97 -11.08 8.37
N GLN A 62 -21.11 -11.61 8.81
CA GLN A 62 -21.21 -12.42 10.02
C GLN A 62 -20.29 -13.66 9.94
N LYS A 63 -20.39 -14.41 8.85
CA LYS A 63 -19.53 -15.59 8.61
C LYS A 63 -18.04 -15.20 8.54
N ALA A 64 -17.74 -14.08 7.89
CA ALA A 64 -16.37 -13.58 7.80
C ALA A 64 -15.80 -13.20 9.19
N PHE A 65 -16.61 -12.62 10.07
CA PHE A 65 -16.24 -12.32 11.46
C PHE A 65 -16.01 -13.59 12.28
N GLU A 66 -16.88 -14.58 12.15
CA GLU A 66 -16.77 -15.86 12.86
C GLU A 66 -15.48 -16.59 12.48
N ILE A 67 -15.19 -16.71 11.18
CA ILE A 67 -13.96 -17.33 10.68
C ILE A 67 -12.72 -16.56 11.16
N THR A 68 -12.76 -15.23 11.11
CA THR A 68 -11.62 -14.39 11.54
C THR A 68 -11.38 -14.53 13.03
N SER A 69 -12.43 -14.49 13.84
CA SER A 69 -12.36 -14.60 15.30
C SER A 69 -11.90 -16.00 15.72
N TYR A 70 -12.42 -17.04 15.08
CA TYR A 70 -12.01 -18.43 15.31
C TYR A 70 -10.50 -18.62 15.04
N ARG A 71 -10.02 -18.14 13.89
CA ARG A 71 -8.58 -18.23 13.54
C ARG A 71 -7.72 -17.45 14.51
N ARG A 72 -8.13 -16.23 14.89
CA ARG A 72 -7.39 -15.41 15.84
C ARG A 72 -7.30 -16.06 17.22
N ALA A 73 -8.41 -16.59 17.74
CA ALA A 73 -8.42 -17.29 19.02
C ALA A 73 -7.45 -18.48 19.04
N LYS A 74 -7.42 -19.27 17.96
CA LYS A 74 -6.47 -20.39 17.82
C LYS A 74 -5.02 -19.92 17.75
N GLN A 75 -4.74 -18.83 17.06
CA GLN A 75 -3.39 -18.24 16.99
C GLN A 75 -2.95 -17.69 18.35
N GLU A 76 -3.83 -17.02 19.10
CA GLU A 76 -3.54 -16.51 20.43
C GLU A 76 -3.31 -17.64 21.45
N GLU A 77 -4.10 -18.72 21.38
CA GLU A 77 -3.91 -19.93 22.17
C GLU A 77 -2.55 -20.56 21.89
N PHE A 78 -2.21 -20.78 20.61
CA PHE A 78 -0.91 -21.31 20.19
C PHE A 78 0.25 -20.42 20.66
N ASN A 79 0.14 -19.11 20.47
CA ASN A 79 1.18 -18.16 20.89
C ASN A 79 1.41 -18.20 22.40
N LYS A 80 0.35 -18.33 23.20
CA LYS A 80 0.46 -18.46 24.68
C LYS A 80 1.16 -19.76 25.07
N ILE A 81 0.80 -20.89 24.46
CA ILE A 81 1.41 -22.19 24.75
C ILE A 81 2.90 -22.21 24.39
N HIS A 82 3.27 -21.54 23.30
CA HIS A 82 4.64 -21.54 22.78
C HIS A 82 5.47 -20.29 23.14
N ASN A 83 4.95 -19.39 23.98
CA ASN A 83 5.58 -18.12 24.36
C ASN A 83 6.02 -17.26 23.15
N ILE A 84 5.21 -17.23 22.09
CA ILE A 84 5.49 -16.46 20.87
C ILE A 84 4.89 -15.06 21.02
N THR A 85 5.72 -14.03 20.85
CA THR A 85 5.27 -12.63 20.74
C THR A 85 5.09 -12.26 19.27
N PRO A 86 3.88 -11.86 18.82
CA PRO A 86 3.66 -11.44 17.43
C PRO A 86 4.57 -10.27 17.05
N LYS A 87 5.27 -10.39 15.91
CA LYS A 87 6.11 -9.34 15.35
C LYS A 87 5.78 -9.16 13.87
N THR A 88 5.73 -7.91 13.42
CA THR A 88 5.57 -7.59 12.00
C THR A 88 6.83 -8.00 11.24
N VAL A 89 6.66 -8.65 10.10
CA VAL A 89 7.78 -9.00 9.20
C VAL A 89 8.24 -7.72 8.51
N THR A 90 9.45 -7.26 8.78
CA THR A 90 10.03 -6.12 8.05
C THR A 90 10.69 -6.64 6.76
N ARG A 91 10.27 -6.14 5.61
CA ARG A 91 11.12 -6.22 4.41
C ARG A 91 12.24 -5.19 4.56
N ALA A 92 13.47 -5.58 4.26
CA ALA A 92 14.53 -4.62 4.09
C ALA A 92 14.15 -3.72 2.90
N LEU A 93 13.77 -2.47 3.15
CA LEU A 93 13.80 -1.47 2.10
C LEU A 93 15.25 -1.43 1.61
N GLU A 94 15.46 -1.66 0.31
CA GLU A 94 16.76 -1.45 -0.32
C GLU A 94 17.30 -0.07 0.10
N GLU A 95 18.47 -0.07 0.72
CA GLU A 95 19.08 1.11 1.36
C GLU A 95 19.35 2.27 0.38
N GLU A 96 19.26 2.03 -0.93
CA GLU A 96 19.37 3.05 -1.98
C GLU A 96 18.38 4.21 -1.83
N LEU A 97 17.22 4.01 -1.20
CA LEU A 97 16.24 5.08 -0.99
C LEU A 97 16.66 6.09 0.08
N LYS A 98 17.50 5.69 1.07
CA LYS A 98 17.89 6.58 2.17
C LYS A 98 18.95 7.62 1.76
N LEU A 99 19.87 7.25 0.87
CA LEU A 99 20.88 8.19 0.35
C LEU A 99 20.23 9.37 -0.41
N ARG A 100 19.07 9.14 -1.04
CA ARG A 100 18.36 10.15 -1.85
C ARG A 100 17.59 11.19 -1.02
N ASP A 101 17.10 10.84 0.17
CA ASP A 101 16.34 11.77 1.01
C ASP A 101 17.21 12.93 1.52
N ASP A 102 18.50 12.68 1.76
CA ASP A 102 19.44 13.72 2.20
C ASP A 102 19.90 14.60 1.02
N GLU A 103 20.07 14.06 -0.18
CA GLU A 103 20.29 14.85 -1.41
C GLU A 103 19.09 15.75 -1.76
N ILE A 104 17.86 15.24 -1.58
CA ILE A 104 16.62 16.00 -1.81
C ILE A 104 16.48 17.15 -0.80
N LYS A 105 16.90 16.97 0.46
CA LYS A 105 16.91 18.05 1.46
C LYS A 105 17.92 19.15 1.10
N ILE A 106 19.09 18.77 0.60
CA ILE A 106 20.12 19.72 0.15
C ILE A 106 19.63 20.50 -1.08
N ALA A 107 18.96 19.84 -2.03
CA ALA A 107 18.38 20.49 -3.21
C ALA A 107 17.24 21.47 -2.86
N LYS A 108 16.39 21.13 -1.87
CA LYS A 108 15.31 22.02 -1.37
C LYS A 108 15.84 23.30 -0.73
N ALA A 109 17.05 23.29 -0.17
CA ALA A 109 17.67 24.49 0.40
C ALA A 109 18.17 25.47 -0.68
N LEU A 110 18.34 25.03 -1.94
CA LEU A 110 19.12 25.77 -2.94
C LEU A 110 18.34 26.45 -4.06
N LYS A 111 17.06 26.17 -4.34
CA LYS A 111 16.36 26.80 -5.47
C LYS A 111 14.88 27.10 -5.23
N LYS A 112 14.58 28.37 -4.96
CA LYS A 112 13.32 29.02 -5.37
C LYS A 112 13.60 29.71 -6.71
N ASP A 113 13.18 29.12 -7.83
CA ASP A 113 13.00 29.92 -9.03
C ASP A 113 11.86 29.45 -9.95
N LYS A 114 11.35 30.43 -10.69
CA LYS A 114 10.02 30.59 -11.27
C LYS A 114 9.79 29.70 -12.51
N MET A 115 8.88 28.74 -12.41
CA MET A 115 8.26 28.11 -13.59
C MET A 115 6.74 28.01 -13.41
N PRO A 116 5.91 28.35 -14.41
CA PRO A 116 4.45 28.24 -14.33
C PRO A 116 4.01 26.78 -14.14
N LYS A 117 3.07 26.53 -13.22
CA LYS A 117 2.57 25.18 -12.88
C LYS A 117 2.07 24.38 -14.09
N SER A 118 1.44 25.04 -15.05
CA SER A 118 0.86 24.40 -16.25
C SER A 118 1.93 23.83 -17.20
N GLU A 119 3.06 24.51 -17.35
CA GLU A 119 4.15 24.08 -18.23
C GLU A 119 4.92 22.91 -17.61
N ARG A 120 5.13 22.98 -16.29
CA ARG A 120 5.71 21.90 -15.50
C ARG A 120 4.89 20.60 -15.55
N GLU A 121 3.57 20.69 -15.47
CA GLU A 121 2.71 19.50 -15.57
C GLU A 121 2.81 18.80 -16.94
N LYS A 122 3.00 19.57 -18.03
CA LYS A 122 3.22 18.99 -19.36
C LYS A 122 4.55 18.25 -19.43
N ILE A 123 5.63 18.88 -18.93
CA ILE A 123 6.97 18.28 -18.89
C ILE A 123 6.96 17.01 -18.03
N ILE A 124 6.33 17.04 -16.85
CA ILE A 124 6.19 15.86 -15.99
C ILE A 124 5.45 14.72 -16.70
N LYS A 125 4.40 15.01 -17.48
CA LYS A 125 3.67 13.97 -18.23
C LYS A 125 4.53 13.33 -19.32
N GLU A 126 5.34 14.12 -20.01
CA GLU A 126 6.26 13.60 -21.04
C GLU A 126 7.38 12.75 -20.42
N LEU A 127 7.96 13.21 -19.31
CA LEU A 127 8.97 12.45 -18.56
C LEU A 127 8.40 11.15 -17.96
N ASP A 128 7.17 11.17 -17.41
CA ASP A 128 6.51 9.97 -16.88
C ASP A 128 6.26 8.93 -17.98
N LYS A 129 5.91 9.39 -19.19
CA LYS A 129 5.75 8.50 -20.35
C LYS A 129 7.09 7.84 -20.73
N LYS A 130 8.17 8.62 -20.84
CA LYS A 130 9.51 8.12 -21.14
C LYS A 130 10.04 7.17 -20.06
N MET A 131 9.85 7.50 -18.79
CA MET A 131 10.23 6.67 -17.65
C MET A 131 9.56 5.29 -17.72
N ARG A 132 8.26 5.25 -18.04
CA ARG A 132 7.53 3.99 -18.22
C ARG A 132 7.97 3.20 -19.44
N GLU A 133 8.38 3.86 -20.51
CA GLU A 133 8.96 3.22 -21.69
C GLU A 133 10.33 2.60 -21.37
N CYS A 134 11.22 3.32 -20.68
CA CYS A 134 12.50 2.80 -20.18
C CYS A 134 12.30 1.60 -19.25
N ALA A 135 11.36 1.69 -18.30
CA ALA A 135 11.04 0.58 -17.39
C ALA A 135 10.49 -0.66 -18.13
N LYS A 136 9.73 -0.47 -19.21
CA LYS A 136 9.27 -1.57 -20.08
C LYS A 136 10.42 -2.22 -20.87
N ASN A 137 11.40 -1.42 -21.25
CA ASN A 137 12.58 -1.86 -22.00
C ASN A 137 13.71 -2.39 -21.09
N LEU A 138 13.45 -2.53 -19.78
CA LEU A 138 14.42 -2.97 -18.76
C LEU A 138 15.63 -2.02 -18.60
N ASP A 139 15.50 -0.78 -19.06
CA ASP A 139 16.49 0.28 -18.85
C ASP A 139 16.20 0.99 -17.53
N PHE A 140 16.60 0.34 -16.44
CA PHE A 140 16.30 0.79 -15.09
C PHE A 140 17.11 2.01 -14.67
N GLU A 141 18.32 2.18 -15.21
CA GLU A 141 19.17 3.34 -14.91
C GLU A 141 18.53 4.62 -15.43
N GLU A 142 18.08 4.61 -16.69
CA GLU A 142 17.44 5.80 -17.28
C GLU A 142 16.04 6.02 -16.68
N ALA A 143 15.31 4.95 -16.36
CA ALA A 143 14.04 5.08 -15.64
C ALA A 143 14.22 5.69 -14.24
N MET A 144 15.29 5.34 -13.52
CA MET A 144 15.59 5.93 -12.22
C MET A 144 15.97 7.41 -12.35
N ARG A 145 16.77 7.77 -13.35
CA ARG A 145 17.13 9.16 -13.62
C ARG A 145 15.90 10.03 -13.90
N LEU A 146 15.01 9.55 -14.77
CA LEU A 146 13.77 10.25 -15.13
C LEU A 146 12.83 10.38 -13.92
N ARG A 147 12.78 9.37 -13.05
CA ARG A 147 12.01 9.42 -11.78
C ARG A 147 12.50 10.57 -10.88
N ASP A 148 13.82 10.72 -10.76
CA ASP A 148 14.42 11.72 -9.90
C ASP A 148 14.21 13.13 -10.46
N GLU A 149 14.30 13.31 -11.78
CA GLU A 149 13.99 14.57 -12.46
C GLU A 149 12.52 14.98 -12.27
N ILE A 150 11.58 14.02 -12.38
CA ILE A 150 10.16 14.27 -12.07
C ILE A 150 9.96 14.67 -10.60
N ALA A 151 10.68 14.05 -9.66
CA ALA A 151 10.58 14.38 -8.25
C ALA A 151 11.11 15.80 -7.95
N GLN A 152 12.21 16.20 -8.60
CA GLN A 152 12.74 17.57 -8.53
C GLN A 152 11.73 18.58 -9.10
N LEU A 153 11.15 18.29 -10.27
CA LEU A 153 10.15 19.18 -10.88
C LEU A 153 8.89 19.32 -10.02
N ARG A 154 8.44 18.26 -9.34
CA ARG A 154 7.28 18.31 -8.43
C ARG A 154 7.53 19.08 -7.14
N THR A 155 8.79 19.22 -6.73
CA THR A 155 9.17 19.88 -5.46
C THR A 155 9.52 21.36 -5.61
N LEU A 156 9.82 21.81 -6.83
CA LEU A 156 9.85 23.23 -7.24
C LEU A 156 8.45 23.86 -7.19
#